data_AF-A0A535X5L2-F1
#
_entry.id   AF-A0A535X5L2-F1
#
_cell.length_a   1.000
_cell.length_b   1.000
_cell.length_c   1.000
_cell.angle_alpha   90.00
_cell.angle_beta   90.00
_cell.angle_gamma   90.00
#
_symmetry.space_group_name_H-M   'P 1'
#
loop_
_entity.id
_entity.type
_entity.pdbx_description
1 polymer ?
#
loop_
_entity_poly.entity_id
_entity_poly.type
_entity_poly.pdbx_seq_one_letter_code
_entity_poly.pdbx_strand_id
1 'polypeptide(L)' 'MRIAFVAPLVTSIREPQAGGSQALLADLAAGLTSRGHVVDVYAATGSEIPGVRVIDTGVDPDRLTGSL' A
#
# COMPACT_ATOMS: atom_id res chain seq x y z
N MET A 1 8.20 13.95 -9.25
CA MET A 1 8.35 12.74 -10.08
C MET A 1 7.06 11.95 -10.07
N ARG A 2 6.87 11.00 -11.00
CA ARG A 2 5.73 10.07 -10.98
C ARG A 2 6.25 8.70 -10.54
N ILE A 3 5.65 8.12 -9.52
CA ILE A 3 6.10 6.89 -8.86
C ILE A 3 4.91 5.95 -8.71
N ALA A 4 5.09 4.70 -9.10
CA ALA A 4 4.13 3.63 -8.85
C ALA A 4 4.75 2.63 -7.87
N PHE A 5 4.13 2.46 -6.71
CA PHE A 5 4.46 1.36 -5.80
C PHE A 5 3.51 0.19 -6.06
N VAL A 6 4.07 -1.02 -6.09
CA VAL A 6 3.29 -2.26 -6.00
C VAL A 6 3.49 -2.82 -4.60
N ALA A 7 2.45 -2.78 -3.80
CA ALA A 7 2.49 -3.26 -2.42
C ALA A 7 2.44 -4.80 -2.35
N PRO A 8 2.91 -5.41 -1.26
CA PRO A 8 2.63 -6.80 -0.97
C PRO A 8 1.12 -7.07 -0.95
N LEU A 9 0.69 -8.10 -1.67
CA LEU A 9 -0.75 -8.38 -1.87
C LEU A 9 -1.33 -9.39 -0.86
N VAL A 10 -0.47 -9.98 -0.03
CA VAL A 10 -0.85 -10.95 1.00
C VAL A 10 -1.48 -10.31 2.25
N THR A 11 -1.41 -8.99 2.36
CA THR A 11 -1.89 -8.23 3.53
C THR A 11 -2.31 -6.82 3.11
N SER A 12 -3.54 -6.41 3.45
CA SER A 12 -4.04 -5.04 3.20
C SER A 12 -3.32 -4.00 4.05
N ILE A 13 -2.85 -2.89 3.46
CA ILE A 13 -2.23 -1.78 4.21
C ILE A 13 -3.34 -0.98 4.89
N ARG A 14 -3.43 -1.00 6.22
CA ARG A 14 -4.42 -0.23 6.98
C ARG A 14 -3.97 -0.08 8.43
N GLU A 15 -4.31 1.04 9.07
CA GLU A 15 -4.01 1.24 10.50
C GLU A 15 -4.92 0.38 11.40
N PRO A 16 -4.36 -0.33 12.40
CA PRO A 16 -2.93 -0.50 12.69
C PRO A 16 -2.25 -1.49 11.73
N GLN A 17 -1.01 -1.18 11.31
CA GLN A 17 -0.28 -2.00 10.34
C GLN A 17 0.05 -3.38 10.94
N ALA A 18 -0.16 -4.44 10.15
CA ALA A 18 0.08 -5.82 10.58
C ALA A 18 1.57 -6.21 10.52
N GLY A 19 2.40 -5.48 9.77
CA GLY A 19 3.83 -5.75 9.65
C GLY A 19 4.69 -4.61 9.10
N GLY A 20 6.01 -4.76 9.21
CA GLY A 20 6.98 -3.71 8.88
C GLY A 20 7.01 -3.32 7.40
N SER A 21 6.75 -4.24 6.48
CA SER A 21 6.67 -3.93 5.05
C SER A 21 5.52 -2.98 4.72
N GLN A 22 4.39 -3.11 5.43
CA GLN A 22 3.23 -2.23 5.27
C GLN A 22 3.49 -0.85 5.84
N ALA A 23 4.08 -0.79 7.05
CA ALA A 23 4.45 0.46 7.70
C ALA A 23 5.45 1.26 6.84
N LEU A 24 6.52 0.59 6.39
CA LEU A 24 7.53 1.20 5.52
C LEU A 24 6.90 1.78 4.23
N LEU A 25 6.05 1.01 3.56
CA LEU A 25 5.46 1.44 2.29
C LEU A 25 4.48 2.60 2.50
N ALA A 26 3.65 2.55 3.55
CA ALA A 26 2.73 3.63 3.92
C ALA A 26 3.49 4.93 4.21
N ASP A 27 4.53 4.87 5.06
CA ASP A 27 5.34 6.02 5.45
C ASP A 27 6.09 6.62 4.26
N LEU A 28 6.68 5.76 3.42
CA LEU A 28 7.41 6.21 2.24
C LEU A 28 6.47 6.88 1.23
N ALA A 29 5.31 6.29 0.96
CA ALA A 29 4.35 6.84 0.03
C ALA A 29 3.78 8.18 0.51
N ALA A 30 3.44 8.29 1.80
CA ALA A 30 2.98 9.54 2.41
C ALA A 30 4.09 10.60 2.41
N GLY A 31 5.32 10.21 2.75
CA GLY A 31 6.50 11.09 2.76
C GLY A 31 6.86 11.64 1.38
N LEU A 32 6.71 10.84 0.32
CA LEU A 32 6.95 11.29 -1.06
C LEU A 32 5.80 12.16 -1.58
N THR A 33 4.56 11.81 -1.26
CA THR A 33 3.37 12.58 -1.66
C THR A 33 3.37 13.98 -1.04
N SER A 34 3.68 14.07 0.26
CA SER A 34 3.80 15.35 0.98
C SER A 34 4.90 16.27 0.42
N ARG A 35 5.87 15.72 -0.32
CA ARG A 35 6.94 16.48 -1.01
C ARG A 35 6.59 16.85 -2.46
N GLY A 36 5.34 16.66 -2.87
CA GLY A 36 4.85 17.05 -4.20
C GLY A 36 5.15 16.02 -5.30
N HIS A 37 5.47 14.78 -4.95
CA HIS A 37 5.55 13.70 -5.92
C HIS A 37 4.17 13.11 -6.20
N VAL A 38 3.93 12.67 -7.45
CA VAL A 38 2.71 11.96 -7.82
C VAL A 38 2.94 10.48 -7.54
N VAL A 39 2.31 9.97 -6.49
CA VAL A 39 2.47 8.59 -6.03
C VAL A 39 1.15 7.85 -6.19
N ASP A 40 1.19 6.74 -6.91
CA ASP A 40 0.11 5.76 -6.97
C ASP A 40 0.58 4.48 -6.25
N VAL A 41 -0.25 3.94 -5.36
CA VAL A 41 0.03 2.67 -4.65
C VAL A 41 -0.98 1.61 -5.09
N TYR A 42 -0.52 0.63 -5.86
CA TYR A 42 -1.32 -0.54 -6.22
C TYR A 42 -1.27 -1.54 -5.07
N ALA A 43 -2.40 -1.80 -4.44
CA ALA A 43 -2.46 -2.61 -3.22
C ALA A 43 -3.63 -3.60 -3.22
N ALA A 44 -3.57 -4.56 -2.30
CA ALA A 44 -4.65 -5.51 -2.07
C ALA A 44 -5.94 -4.78 -1.66
N THR A 45 -7.08 -5.41 -1.92
CA THR A 45 -8.39 -4.87 -1.58
C THR A 45 -8.48 -4.56 -0.08
N GLY A 46 -9.09 -3.43 0.25
CA GLY A 46 -9.19 -2.92 1.62
C GLY A 46 -7.95 -2.16 2.13
N SER A 47 -6.97 -1.90 1.26
CA SER A 47 -5.83 -1.04 1.63
C SER A 47 -6.18 0.44 1.60
N GLU A 48 -5.65 1.20 2.56
CA GLU A 48 -5.83 2.63 2.73
C GLU A 48 -4.53 3.27 3.26
N ILE A 49 -4.12 4.40 2.66
CA ILE A 49 -3.00 5.22 3.13
C ILE A 49 -3.45 6.69 3.08
N PRO A 50 -3.60 7.37 4.23
CA PRO A 50 -4.07 8.75 4.28
C PRO A 50 -3.21 9.69 3.42
N GLY A 51 -3.88 10.48 2.57
CA GLY A 51 -3.22 11.47 1.71
C GLY A 51 -2.48 10.89 0.50
N VAL A 52 -2.56 9.58 0.26
CA VAL A 52 -1.93 8.90 -0.89
C VAL A 52 -3.02 8.28 -1.78
N ARG A 53 -2.81 8.30 -3.11
CA ARG A 53 -3.71 7.63 -4.05
C ARG A 53 -3.46 6.12 -4.03
N VAL A 54 -4.36 5.38 -3.38
CA VAL A 54 -4.38 3.92 -3.41
C VAL A 54 -5.24 3.44 -4.58
N ILE A 55 -4.70 2.51 -5.37
CA ILE A 55 -5.38 1.84 -6.47
C ILE A 55 -5.65 0.41 -6.02
N ASP A 56 -6.92 0.06 -5.88
CA ASP A 56 -7.35 -1.30 -5.57
C ASP A 56 -7.05 -2.21 -6.77
N THR A 57 -6.30 -3.28 -6.50
CA THR A 57 -5.94 -4.30 -7.50
C THR A 57 -7.02 -5.39 -7.64
N GLY A 58 -8.01 -5.42 -6.74
CA GLY A 58 -9.01 -6.49 -6.65
C GLY A 58 -8.50 -7.79 -6.02
N VAL A 59 -7.25 -7.79 -5.53
CA VAL A 59 -6.65 -8.98 -4.92
C VAL A 59 -7.11 -9.08 -3.46
N ASP A 60 -7.83 -10.16 -3.18
CA ASP A 60 -8.23 -10.56 -1.83
C ASP A 60 -7.01 -11.16 -1.09
N PRO A 61 -6.50 -10.50 -0.03
CA PRO A 61 -5.31 -10.95 0.68
C PRO A 61 -5.53 -12.28 1.41
N ASP A 62 -6.76 -12.60 1.83
CA ASP A 62 -7.07 -13.83 2.56
C ASP A 62 -6.93 -15.08 1.68
N ARG A 63 -7.01 -14.91 0.36
CA ARG A 63 -6.77 -15.97 -0.63
C ARG A 63 -5.29 -16.27 -0.87
N LEU A 64 -4.40 -15.38 -0.43
CA LEU A 64 -2.95 -15.48 -0.64
C LEU A 64 -2.17 -15.75 0.64
N THR A 65 -2.80 -15.72 1.81
CA THR A 65 -2.10 -15.85 3.10
C THR A 65 -1.36 -17.19 3.27
N GLY A 66 -1.77 -18.23 2.54
CA GLY A 66 -1.13 -19.56 2.57
C GLY A 66 0.01 -19.77 1.56
N SER A 67 0.42 -18.74 0.80
CA SER A 67 1.43 -18.87 -0.27
C SER A 67 2.83 -18.36 0.10
N LEU A 68 3.11 -18.12 1.39
CA LEU A 68 4.39 -17.64 1.92
C LEU A 68 4.99 -18.66 2.90
#